data_AF-A0A841FSR0-F1
#
_entry.id   AF-A0A841FSR0-F1
#
_cell.length_a   1.000
_cell.length_b   1.000
_cell.length_c   1.000
_cell.angle_alpha   90.00
_cell.angle_beta   90.00
_cell.angle_gamma   90.00
#
_symmetry.space_group_name_H-M   'P 1'
#
loop_
_entity.id
_entity.type
_entity.pdbx_description
1 polymer ?
#
loop_
_entity_poly.entity_id
_entity_poly.type
_entity_poly.pdbx_seq_one_letter_code
_entity_poly.pdbx_strand_id
1 'polypeptide(L)'
;MSRTEEMGPLERDVRLGWTLYSAQPDNPEVGRIALRVLAEHPWVSGMRILLAKHRYACGEVAEARELLLGVVGLHDEQSLGAARELVILEHHQDDNAEALRWAAFVLRERQDRWRDWMDLGGMTALTGSFEEGWGLLDKAVEMCARTEADALPMALVRRALFLLQSLAPPERFIPAAEEAVRAAPADEAIGSPLIWGYLHQGRFGDAEELALRLLRLNPTDASASVPLTMIRNIRATLEKDGQTLGDLHRTGLFERLWKELRDQRLGLDLASALNALDAVMPAELRATLLPPLDEEAADAGDLTSEIAAWHAGQTPGAGRVWGLPGDFRLMSPAEFAAMDAAIEADPASYPQWRTEDLGEYYNQVMTDDAGGYLVELMTGQVIIRRSGADDEPVAESLSAWFWGRVAAFGGRDPRPAARQAGSSTVED
;
A
#
# COMPACT_ATOMS: atom_id res chain seq x y z
N MET A 1 24.27 -10.60 51.73
CA MET A 1 24.81 -11.35 50.59
C MET A 1 23.65 -12.07 49.94
N SER A 2 23.19 -11.57 48.79
CA SER A 2 22.05 -12.12 48.07
C SER A 2 22.45 -13.46 47.43
N ARG A 3 21.64 -14.51 47.62
CA ARG A 3 21.75 -15.77 46.89
C ARG A 3 21.38 -15.49 45.44
N THR A 4 22.34 -15.50 44.54
CA THR A 4 22.09 -15.72 43.12
C THR A 4 21.58 -17.16 43.01
N GLU A 5 20.27 -17.35 42.84
CA GLU A 5 19.72 -18.66 42.46
C GLU A 5 20.34 -19.05 41.12
N GLU A 6 21.06 -20.17 41.10
CA GLU A 6 21.57 -20.75 39.85
C GLU A 6 20.39 -21.17 38.99
N MET A 7 20.19 -20.44 37.89
CA MET A 7 19.16 -20.73 36.89
C MET A 7 19.31 -22.15 36.35
N GLY A 8 18.22 -22.91 36.35
CA GLY A 8 18.22 -24.30 35.87
C GLY A 8 18.53 -24.41 34.36
N PRO A 9 19.00 -25.58 33.87
CA PRO A 9 19.36 -25.78 32.46
C PRO A 9 18.24 -25.45 31.47
N LEU A 10 17.00 -25.84 31.76
CA LEU A 10 15.83 -25.54 30.94
C LEU A 10 15.56 -24.03 30.83
N GLU A 11 15.57 -23.32 31.95
CA GLU A 11 15.31 -21.87 31.99
C GLU A 11 16.39 -21.09 31.25
N ARG A 12 17.65 -21.56 31.34
CA ARG A 12 18.77 -21.00 30.57
C ARG A 12 18.55 -21.16 29.07
N ASP A 13 18.14 -22.34 28.61
CA ASP A 13 17.89 -22.62 27.19
C ASP A 13 16.69 -21.84 26.65
N VAL A 14 15.58 -21.79 27.40
CA VAL A 14 14.41 -20.98 27.05
C VAL A 14 14.80 -19.51 26.89
N ARG A 15 15.48 -18.95 27.89
CA ARG A 15 15.94 -17.55 27.86
C ARG A 15 16.92 -17.31 26.71
N LEU A 16 17.85 -18.23 26.46
CA LEU A 16 18.81 -18.11 25.36
C LEU A 16 18.10 -18.11 24.01
N GLY A 17 17.12 -18.99 23.79
CA GLY A 17 16.34 -19.04 22.56
C GLY A 17 15.62 -17.72 22.28
N TRP A 18 14.93 -17.16 23.28
CA TRP A 18 14.27 -15.87 23.14
C TRP A 18 15.25 -14.71 22.94
N THR A 19 16.35 -14.69 23.70
CA THR A 19 17.39 -13.64 23.56
C THR A 19 18.01 -13.67 22.16
N LEU A 20 18.29 -14.87 21.65
CA LEU A 20 18.86 -15.04 20.31
C LEU A 20 17.85 -14.63 19.24
N TYR A 21 16.59 -15.02 19.36
CA TYR A 21 15.54 -14.60 18.43
C TYR A 21 15.38 -13.09 18.40
N SER A 22 15.42 -12.41 19.54
CA SER A 22 15.34 -10.94 19.59
C SER A 22 16.52 -10.25 18.88
N ALA A 23 17.68 -10.90 18.81
CA ALA A 23 18.87 -10.36 18.14
C ALA A 23 18.95 -10.76 16.65
N GLN A 24 18.59 -12.01 16.32
CA GLN A 24 18.69 -12.58 14.99
C GLN A 24 17.60 -13.66 14.78
N PRO A 25 16.39 -13.27 14.35
CA PRO A 25 15.22 -14.16 14.24
C PRO A 25 15.41 -15.38 13.34
N ASP A 26 16.23 -15.25 12.29
CA ASP A 26 16.52 -16.25 11.27
C ASP A 26 17.72 -17.14 11.63
N ASN A 27 18.36 -16.93 12.79
CA ASN A 27 19.52 -17.73 13.19
C ASN A 27 19.10 -19.19 13.43
N PRO A 28 19.75 -20.18 12.75
CA PRO A 28 19.35 -21.58 12.85
C PRO A 28 19.47 -22.17 14.27
N GLU A 29 20.27 -21.55 15.14
CA GLU A 29 20.39 -21.99 16.53
C GLU A 29 19.11 -21.73 17.34
N VAL A 30 18.27 -20.75 16.95
CA VAL A 30 16.94 -20.53 17.57
C VAL A 30 16.08 -21.79 17.40
N GLY A 31 15.97 -22.30 16.16
CA GLY A 31 15.24 -23.53 15.86
C GLY A 31 15.82 -24.75 16.58
N ARG A 32 17.16 -24.88 16.64
CA ARG A 32 17.83 -25.98 17.34
C ARG A 32 17.56 -25.98 18.84
N ILE A 33 17.64 -24.82 19.50
CA ILE A 33 17.32 -24.68 20.92
C ILE A 33 15.85 -25.02 21.17
N ALA A 34 14.93 -24.48 20.36
CA ALA A 34 13.51 -24.74 20.52
C ALA A 34 13.15 -26.22 20.35
N LEU A 35 13.68 -26.88 19.32
CA LEU A 35 13.48 -28.32 19.10
C LEU A 35 14.09 -29.17 20.21
N ARG A 36 15.28 -28.82 20.71
CA ARG A 36 15.91 -29.52 21.86
C ARG A 36 15.03 -29.45 23.09
N VAL A 37 14.57 -28.24 23.46
CA VAL A 37 13.70 -28.06 24.62
C VAL A 37 12.37 -28.80 24.43
N LEU A 38 11.77 -28.77 23.23
CA LEU A 38 10.50 -29.46 22.97
C LEU A 38 10.63 -30.99 22.92
N ALA A 39 11.80 -31.52 22.58
CA ALA A 39 12.07 -32.96 22.63
C ALA A 39 12.08 -33.49 24.07
N GLU A 40 12.63 -32.72 25.00
CA GLU A 40 12.71 -33.08 26.43
C GLU A 40 11.46 -32.66 27.20
N HIS A 41 10.83 -31.54 26.81
CA HIS A 41 9.68 -30.93 27.46
C HIS A 41 8.60 -30.52 26.44
N PRO A 42 7.85 -31.48 25.87
CA PRO A 42 6.87 -31.19 24.83
C PRO A 42 5.73 -30.26 25.25
N TRP A 43 5.48 -30.03 26.54
CA TRP A 43 4.40 -29.17 27.02
C TRP A 43 4.78 -27.68 27.11
N VAL A 44 6.02 -27.30 26.80
CA VAL A 44 6.47 -25.90 26.90
C VAL A 44 5.97 -25.12 25.68
N SER A 45 4.71 -24.69 25.71
CA SER A 45 4.06 -23.97 24.61
C SER A 45 4.78 -22.67 24.21
N GLY A 46 5.45 -22.00 25.15
CA GLY A 46 6.30 -20.85 24.83
C GLY A 46 7.42 -21.18 23.82
N MET A 47 8.00 -22.38 23.88
CA MET A 47 9.02 -22.81 22.91
C MET A 47 8.43 -23.22 21.57
N ARG A 48 7.17 -23.67 21.53
CA ARG A 48 6.45 -23.87 20.26
C ARG A 48 6.19 -22.54 19.58
N ILE A 49 5.77 -21.51 20.33
CA ILE A 49 5.59 -20.15 19.80
C ILE A 49 6.93 -19.61 19.29
N LEU A 50 8.03 -19.76 20.05
CA LEU A 50 9.36 -19.34 19.59
C LEU A 50 9.75 -20.05 18.27
N LEU A 51 9.54 -21.37 18.20
CA LEU A 51 9.81 -22.12 16.97
C LEU A 51 8.97 -21.60 15.81
N ALA A 52 7.67 -21.36 16.02
CA ALA A 52 6.79 -20.81 15.00
C ALA A 52 7.29 -19.45 14.48
N LYS A 53 7.68 -18.54 15.38
CA LYS A 53 8.23 -17.24 15.03
C LYS A 53 9.54 -17.35 14.24
N HIS A 54 10.41 -18.30 14.60
CA HIS A 54 11.63 -18.60 13.84
C HIS A 54 11.31 -19.14 12.44
N ARG A 55 10.40 -20.13 12.32
CA ARG A 55 9.93 -20.66 11.04
C ARG A 55 9.39 -19.55 10.13
N TYR A 56 8.58 -18.66 10.71
CA TYR A 56 8.09 -17.49 10.01
C TYR A 56 9.23 -16.57 9.52
N ALA A 57 10.21 -16.27 10.37
CA ALA A 57 11.40 -15.49 9.99
C ALA A 57 12.24 -16.15 8.88
N CYS A 58 12.23 -17.48 8.78
CA CYS A 58 12.85 -18.24 7.70
C CYS A 58 11.99 -18.37 6.43
N GLY A 59 10.79 -17.78 6.39
CA GLY A 59 9.86 -17.88 5.26
C GLY A 59 9.00 -19.16 5.25
N GLU A 60 9.08 -20.00 6.28
CA GLU A 60 8.33 -21.25 6.41
C GLU A 60 6.95 -20.98 7.03
N VAL A 61 6.13 -20.17 6.34
CA VAL A 61 4.86 -19.64 6.85
C VAL A 61 3.85 -20.74 7.22
N ALA A 62 3.73 -21.77 6.39
CA ALA A 62 2.77 -22.87 6.63
C ALA A 62 3.09 -23.63 7.93
N GLU A 63 4.37 -23.91 8.18
CA GLU A 63 4.82 -24.59 9.40
C GLU A 63 4.64 -23.70 10.62
N ALA A 64 4.93 -22.40 10.51
CA ALA A 64 4.69 -21.44 11.58
C ALA A 64 3.20 -21.40 11.97
N ARG A 65 2.31 -21.34 10.98
CA ARG A 65 0.85 -21.38 11.20
C ARG A 65 0.41 -22.66 11.90
N GLU A 66 0.87 -23.82 11.43
CA GLU A 66 0.53 -25.12 12.04
C GLU A 66 0.94 -25.18 13.51
N LEU A 67 2.15 -24.72 13.83
CA LEU A 67 2.65 -24.68 15.21
C LEU A 67 1.80 -23.78 16.10
N LEU A 68 1.41 -22.59 15.63
CA LEU A 68 0.58 -21.67 16.40
C LEU A 68 -0.84 -22.20 16.61
N LEU A 69 -1.47 -22.75 15.56
CA LEU A 69 -2.77 -23.42 15.66
C LEU A 69 -2.72 -24.58 16.67
N GLY A 70 -1.63 -25.35 16.64
CA GLY A 70 -1.37 -26.41 17.61
C GLY A 70 -1.36 -25.90 19.05
N VAL A 71 -0.73 -24.75 19.32
CA VAL A 71 -0.73 -24.14 20.66
C VAL A 71 -2.12 -23.64 21.05
N VAL A 72 -2.85 -22.98 20.15
CA VAL A 72 -4.23 -22.52 20.42
C VAL A 72 -5.14 -23.70 20.79
N GLY A 73 -5.00 -24.84 20.11
CA GLY A 73 -5.79 -26.05 20.36
C GLY A 73 -5.51 -26.73 21.71
N LEU A 74 -4.41 -26.38 22.41
CA LEU A 74 -4.12 -26.90 23.75
C LEU A 74 -4.93 -26.20 24.85
N HIS A 75 -5.48 -25.01 24.56
CA HIS A 75 -6.23 -24.19 25.52
C HIS A 75 -5.49 -23.89 26.84
N ASP A 76 -4.15 -23.82 26.79
CA ASP A 76 -3.32 -23.43 27.92
C ASP A 76 -3.13 -21.89 28.02
N GLU A 77 -2.37 -21.45 29.01
CA GLU A 77 -2.07 -20.02 29.25
C GLU A 77 -1.39 -19.31 28.06
N GLN A 78 -0.75 -20.05 27.15
CA GLN A 78 -0.08 -19.52 25.97
C GLN A 78 -0.99 -19.47 24.74
N SER A 79 -2.21 -20.01 24.81
CA SER A 79 -3.17 -20.00 23.69
C SER A 79 -3.47 -18.58 23.20
N LEU A 80 -3.60 -17.62 24.11
CA LEU A 80 -3.77 -16.21 23.75
C LEU A 80 -2.49 -15.56 23.21
N GLY A 81 -1.32 -16.06 23.58
CA GLY A 81 -0.06 -15.65 22.97
C GLY A 81 -0.01 -16.09 21.51
N ALA A 82 -0.30 -17.38 21.25
CA ALA A 82 -0.31 -17.94 19.91
C ALA A 82 -1.38 -17.30 19.00
N ALA A 83 -2.58 -17.03 19.52
CA ALA A 83 -3.62 -16.35 18.76
C ALA A 83 -3.21 -14.93 18.33
N ARG A 84 -2.47 -14.18 19.17
CA ARG A 84 -1.93 -12.85 18.79
C ARG A 84 -0.87 -12.96 17.69
N GLU A 85 -0.01 -13.98 17.76
CA GLU A 85 0.97 -14.22 16.69
C GLU A 85 0.29 -14.63 15.39
N LEU A 86 -0.85 -15.34 15.45
CA LEU A 86 -1.68 -15.63 14.27
C LEU A 86 -2.26 -14.35 13.64
N VAL A 87 -2.72 -13.37 14.44
CA VAL A 87 -3.14 -12.06 13.88
C VAL A 87 -2.03 -11.43 13.05
N ILE A 88 -0.80 -11.41 13.59
CA ILE A 88 0.36 -10.84 12.90
C ILE A 88 0.70 -11.65 11.65
N LEU A 89 0.77 -12.97 11.77
CA LEU A 89 1.12 -13.86 10.66
C LEU A 89 0.14 -13.69 9.49
N GLU A 90 -1.17 -13.75 9.74
CA GLU A 90 -2.16 -13.68 8.67
C GLU A 90 -2.22 -12.29 8.04
N HIS A 91 -2.07 -11.23 8.83
CA HIS A 91 -1.96 -9.87 8.29
C HIS A 91 -0.76 -9.72 7.34
N HIS A 92 0.40 -10.27 7.71
CA HIS A 92 1.58 -10.27 6.85
C HIS A 92 1.48 -11.19 5.62
N GLN A 93 0.48 -12.08 5.58
CA GLN A 93 0.12 -12.88 4.39
C GLN A 93 -1.06 -12.26 3.61
N ASP A 94 -1.37 -11.00 3.94
CA ASP A 94 -2.48 -10.21 3.46
C ASP A 94 -3.87 -10.82 3.73
N ASP A 95 -3.97 -11.92 4.47
CA ASP A 95 -5.24 -12.55 4.88
C ASP A 95 -5.84 -11.80 6.07
N ASN A 96 -6.22 -10.55 5.81
CA ASN A 96 -6.81 -9.64 6.80
C ASN A 96 -8.14 -10.18 7.35
N ALA A 97 -8.84 -11.05 6.61
CA ALA A 97 -10.07 -11.68 7.06
C ALA A 97 -9.82 -12.75 8.12
N GLU A 98 -8.79 -13.60 7.97
CA GLU A 98 -8.36 -14.52 9.02
C GLU A 98 -7.71 -13.77 10.19
N ALA A 99 -6.90 -12.74 9.93
CA ALA A 99 -6.34 -11.88 10.98
C ALA A 99 -7.46 -11.24 11.84
N LEU A 100 -8.54 -10.77 11.21
CA LEU A 100 -9.73 -10.25 11.90
C LEU A 100 -10.40 -11.32 12.77
N ARG A 101 -10.54 -12.57 12.28
CA ARG A 101 -11.10 -13.66 13.08
C ARG A 101 -10.28 -13.91 14.34
N TRP A 102 -8.94 -13.93 14.22
CA TRP A 102 -8.05 -14.09 15.37
C TRP A 102 -8.08 -12.89 16.32
N ALA A 103 -8.12 -11.65 15.81
CA ALA A 103 -8.20 -10.45 16.64
C ALA A 103 -9.51 -10.44 17.47
N ALA A 104 -10.63 -10.81 16.84
CA ALA A 104 -11.91 -10.98 17.52
C ALA A 104 -11.88 -12.11 18.55
N PHE A 105 -11.20 -13.24 18.25
CA PHE A 105 -11.00 -14.32 19.22
C PHE A 105 -10.23 -13.84 20.45
N VAL A 106 -9.09 -13.15 20.28
CA VAL A 106 -8.28 -12.62 21.38
C VAL A 106 -9.10 -11.72 22.29
N LEU A 107 -9.88 -10.80 21.73
CA LEU A 107 -10.71 -9.87 22.51
C LEU A 107 -11.90 -10.53 23.19
N ARG A 108 -12.49 -11.61 22.65
CA ARG A 108 -13.54 -12.35 23.36
C ARG A 108 -13.03 -12.98 24.65
N GLU A 109 -11.80 -13.50 24.61
CA GLU A 109 -11.16 -14.14 25.77
C GLU A 109 -10.60 -13.11 26.76
N ARG A 110 -10.09 -11.97 26.27
CA ARG A 110 -9.45 -10.94 27.12
C ARG A 110 -9.50 -9.53 26.51
N GLN A 111 -10.07 -8.57 27.23
CA GLN A 111 -10.39 -7.22 26.70
C GLN A 111 -9.52 -6.07 27.26
N ASP A 112 -8.55 -6.35 28.11
CA ASP A 112 -7.84 -5.33 28.90
C ASP A 112 -6.59 -4.73 28.23
N ARG A 113 -6.16 -5.24 27.07
CA ARG A 113 -4.94 -4.78 26.40
C ARG A 113 -5.24 -3.92 25.19
N TRP A 114 -4.69 -2.72 25.15
CA TRP A 114 -4.90 -1.77 24.06
C TRP A 114 -4.36 -2.27 22.73
N ARG A 115 -3.31 -3.09 22.73
CA ARG A 115 -2.77 -3.71 21.50
C ARG A 115 -3.79 -4.61 20.82
N ASP A 116 -4.55 -5.39 21.59
CA ASP A 116 -5.57 -6.29 21.04
C ASP A 116 -6.73 -5.50 20.40
N TRP A 117 -7.09 -4.35 20.98
CA TRP A 117 -8.04 -3.41 20.38
C TRP A 117 -7.49 -2.71 19.13
N MET A 118 -6.20 -2.35 19.14
CA MET A 118 -5.51 -1.75 17.99
C MET A 118 -5.50 -2.73 16.80
N ASP A 119 -5.14 -3.99 17.05
CA ASP A 119 -5.11 -5.01 16.02
C ASP A 119 -6.53 -5.32 15.48
N LEU A 120 -7.55 -5.39 16.36
CA LEU A 120 -8.95 -5.51 15.92
C LEU A 120 -9.35 -4.34 15.03
N GLY A 121 -9.13 -3.09 15.48
CA GLY A 121 -9.51 -1.90 14.72
C GLY A 121 -8.83 -1.84 13.36
N GLY A 122 -7.54 -2.17 13.30
CA GLY A 122 -6.77 -2.24 12.05
C GLY A 122 -7.36 -3.26 11.09
N MET A 123 -7.60 -4.49 11.55
CA MET A 123 -8.15 -5.55 10.69
C MET A 123 -9.59 -5.25 10.26
N THR A 124 -10.42 -4.70 11.15
CA THR A 124 -11.79 -4.26 10.81
C THR A 124 -11.77 -3.23 9.68
N ALA A 125 -10.87 -2.24 9.74
CA ALA A 125 -10.74 -1.25 8.66
C ALA A 125 -10.24 -1.88 7.36
N LEU A 126 -9.20 -2.73 7.42
CA LEU A 126 -8.62 -3.38 6.23
C LEU A 126 -9.58 -4.33 5.52
N THR A 127 -10.54 -4.92 6.25
CA THR A 127 -11.60 -5.76 5.68
C THR A 127 -12.80 -4.97 5.14
N GLY A 128 -12.79 -3.63 5.23
CA GLY A 128 -13.76 -2.74 4.59
C GLY A 128 -14.72 -2.01 5.54
N SER A 129 -14.74 -2.34 6.84
CA SER A 129 -15.54 -1.62 7.85
C SER A 129 -14.78 -0.41 8.39
N PHE A 130 -14.56 0.59 7.55
CA PHE A 130 -13.64 1.71 7.82
C PHE A 130 -13.96 2.50 9.10
N GLU A 131 -15.12 3.13 9.19
CA GLU A 131 -15.44 4.00 10.35
C GLU A 131 -15.45 3.25 11.68
N GLU A 132 -15.94 2.00 11.67
CA GLU A 132 -15.90 1.14 12.85
C GLU A 132 -14.44 0.83 13.23
N GLY A 133 -13.64 0.37 12.27
CA GLY A 133 -12.23 0.04 12.49
C GLY A 133 -11.45 1.24 12.99
N TRP A 134 -11.61 2.41 12.36
CA TRP A 134 -10.94 3.63 12.79
C TRP A 134 -11.37 4.11 14.18
N GLY A 135 -12.66 3.99 14.52
CA GLY A 135 -13.13 4.26 15.87
C GLY A 135 -12.51 3.34 16.93
N LEU A 136 -12.28 2.07 16.59
CA LEU A 136 -11.58 1.12 17.46
C LEU A 136 -10.10 1.49 17.65
N LEU A 137 -9.43 1.98 16.60
CA LEU A 137 -8.05 2.48 16.71
C LEU A 137 -7.95 3.66 17.69
N ASP A 138 -8.87 4.62 17.59
CA ASP A 138 -8.90 5.79 18.48
C ASP A 138 -9.14 5.36 19.94
N LYS A 139 -10.10 4.45 20.16
CA LYS A 139 -10.35 3.85 21.48
C LYS A 139 -9.12 3.12 22.04
N ALA A 140 -8.35 2.43 21.19
CA ALA A 140 -7.13 1.75 21.61
C ALA A 140 -6.08 2.75 22.09
N VAL A 141 -5.89 3.88 21.40
CA VAL A 141 -5.00 4.97 21.84
C VAL A 141 -5.46 5.56 23.18
N GLU A 142 -6.75 5.86 23.34
CA GLU A 142 -7.32 6.36 24.60
C GLU A 142 -7.14 5.37 25.76
N MET A 143 -7.23 4.08 25.48
CA MET A 143 -7.00 3.05 26.48
C MET A 143 -5.51 2.98 26.85
N CYS A 144 -4.61 2.99 25.86
CA CYS A 144 -3.16 3.03 26.08
C CYS A 144 -2.76 4.22 26.97
N ALA A 145 -3.27 5.42 26.67
CA ALA A 145 -2.99 6.63 27.45
C ALA A 145 -3.37 6.49 28.93
N ARG A 146 -4.41 5.69 29.25
CA ARG A 146 -4.89 5.46 30.62
C ARG A 146 -4.17 4.32 31.33
N THR A 147 -3.82 3.25 30.62
CA THR A 147 -3.31 2.01 31.23
C THR A 147 -1.79 1.84 31.13
N GLU A 148 -1.18 2.41 30.10
CA GLU A 148 0.24 2.21 29.76
C GLU A 148 0.78 3.45 29.02
N ALA A 149 0.83 4.59 29.72
CA ALA A 149 1.19 5.88 29.13
C ALA A 149 2.58 5.89 28.45
N ASP A 150 3.53 5.10 28.95
CA ASP A 150 4.87 4.97 28.36
C ASP A 150 4.84 4.33 26.95
N ALA A 151 3.80 3.56 26.63
CA ALA A 151 3.60 2.95 25.32
C ALA A 151 2.80 3.84 24.35
N LEU A 152 2.35 5.03 24.78
CA LEU A 152 1.52 5.93 23.98
C LEU A 152 2.18 6.33 22.65
N PRO A 153 3.49 6.66 22.56
CA PRO A 153 4.12 6.96 21.28
C PRO A 153 3.95 5.84 20.25
N MET A 154 4.11 4.58 20.68
CA MET A 154 3.94 3.42 19.81
C MET A 154 2.47 3.20 19.41
N ALA A 155 1.51 3.46 20.32
CA ALA A 155 0.09 3.37 19.99
C ALA A 155 -0.31 4.41 18.94
N LEU A 156 0.19 5.65 19.04
CA LEU A 156 -0.06 6.72 18.08
C LEU A 156 0.51 6.37 16.70
N VAL A 157 1.75 5.88 16.63
CA VAL A 157 2.38 5.40 15.39
C VAL A 157 1.55 4.27 14.77
N ARG A 158 1.17 3.26 15.54
CA ARG A 158 0.36 2.14 15.05
C ARG A 158 -0.99 2.58 14.49
N ARG A 159 -1.69 3.50 15.16
CA ARG A 159 -2.94 4.09 14.63
C ARG A 159 -2.69 4.77 13.29
N ALA A 160 -1.66 5.60 13.18
CA ALA A 160 -1.37 6.31 11.94
C ALA A 160 -1.01 5.34 10.79
N LEU A 161 -0.27 4.27 11.08
CA LEU A 161 0.03 3.21 10.09
C LEU A 161 -1.25 2.49 9.63
N PHE A 162 -2.14 2.09 10.54
CA PHE A 162 -3.39 1.45 10.15
C PHE A 162 -4.31 2.38 9.36
N LEU A 163 -4.36 3.67 9.69
CA LEU A 163 -5.08 4.66 8.89
C LEU A 163 -4.52 4.75 7.47
N LEU A 164 -3.19 4.77 7.32
CA LEU A 164 -2.54 4.78 6.02
C LEU A 164 -2.86 3.51 5.21
N GLN A 165 -2.68 2.33 5.82
CA GLN A 165 -2.91 1.02 5.17
C GLN A 165 -4.38 0.81 4.79
N SER A 166 -5.32 1.31 5.59
CA SER A 166 -6.76 1.24 5.29
C SER A 166 -7.26 2.36 4.37
N LEU A 167 -6.34 3.11 3.75
CA LEU A 167 -6.64 4.18 2.80
C LEU A 167 -7.53 5.29 3.39
N ALA A 168 -7.34 5.61 4.67
CA ALA A 168 -8.06 6.69 5.32
C ALA A 168 -7.85 8.03 4.59
N PRO A 169 -8.87 8.90 4.56
CA PRO A 169 -8.74 10.19 3.91
C PRO A 169 -7.68 11.06 4.60
N PRO A 170 -7.02 11.99 3.87
CA PRO A 170 -5.98 12.87 4.42
C PRO A 170 -6.43 13.63 5.67
N GLU A 171 -7.70 14.04 5.74
CA GLU A 171 -8.30 14.75 6.87
C GLU A 171 -8.27 13.93 8.16
N ARG A 172 -8.23 12.59 8.05
CA ARG A 172 -8.11 11.68 9.19
C ARG A 172 -6.66 11.25 9.44
N PHE A 173 -5.93 10.96 8.37
CA PHE A 173 -4.54 10.49 8.48
C PHE A 173 -3.60 11.56 9.04
N ILE A 174 -3.66 12.79 8.50
CA ILE A 174 -2.68 13.85 8.81
C ILE A 174 -2.68 14.22 10.29
N PRO A 175 -3.82 14.50 10.96
CA PRO A 175 -3.80 14.79 12.40
C PRO A 175 -3.25 13.65 13.25
N ALA A 176 -3.57 12.40 12.90
CA ALA A 176 -3.07 11.22 13.61
C ALA A 176 -1.56 11.05 13.44
N ALA A 177 -1.04 11.31 12.24
CA ALA A 177 0.39 11.28 11.93
C ALA A 177 1.15 12.43 12.60
N GLU A 178 0.58 13.63 12.68
CA GLU A 178 1.14 14.75 13.44
C GLU A 178 1.28 14.44 14.93
N GLU A 179 0.28 13.78 15.53
CA GLU A 179 0.36 13.29 16.91
C GLU A 179 1.46 12.25 17.08
N ALA A 180 1.56 11.28 16.15
CA ALA A 180 2.58 10.25 16.17
C ALA A 180 4.00 10.84 16.06
N VAL A 181 4.25 11.74 15.11
CA VAL A 181 5.57 12.38 14.91
C VAL A 181 5.94 13.30 16.07
N ARG A 182 4.97 13.94 16.73
CA ARG A 182 5.25 14.70 17.97
C ARG A 182 5.69 13.76 19.10
N ALA A 183 5.06 12.60 19.23
CA ALA A 183 5.38 11.62 20.27
C ALA A 183 6.64 10.79 19.99
N ALA A 184 6.92 10.49 18.71
CA ALA A 184 8.06 9.71 18.23
C ALA A 184 8.74 10.40 17.04
N PRO A 185 9.54 11.46 17.27
CA PRO A 185 10.08 12.29 16.18
C PRO A 185 11.06 11.65 15.21
N ALA A 186 11.62 10.50 15.57
CA ALA A 186 12.57 9.76 14.75
C ALA A 186 11.90 8.60 14.00
N ASP A 187 10.57 8.46 14.08
CA ASP A 187 9.85 7.40 13.40
C ASP A 187 9.71 7.72 11.90
N GLU A 188 10.61 7.14 11.10
CA GLU A 188 10.63 7.29 9.64
C GLU A 188 9.38 6.69 8.97
N ALA A 189 8.71 5.72 9.61
CA ALA A 189 7.58 5.01 9.02
C ALA A 189 6.34 5.91 8.85
N ILE A 190 6.23 6.97 9.66
CA ILE A 190 5.19 8.00 9.56
C ILE A 190 5.71 9.31 8.99
N GLY A 191 6.98 9.65 9.22
CA GLY A 191 7.58 10.92 8.79
C GLY A 191 7.41 11.18 7.29
N SER A 192 7.77 10.21 6.44
CA SER A 192 7.67 10.37 4.99
C SER A 192 6.21 10.47 4.50
N PRO A 193 5.28 9.57 4.89
CA PRO A 193 3.86 9.76 4.59
C PRO A 193 3.31 11.13 5.05
N LEU A 194 3.71 11.65 6.21
CA LEU A 194 3.23 12.96 6.65
C LEU A 194 3.71 14.12 5.76
N ILE A 195 4.96 14.06 5.24
CA ILE A 195 5.47 15.07 4.29
C ILE A 195 4.55 15.14 3.07
N TRP A 196 4.21 14.00 2.49
CA TRP A 196 3.33 13.94 1.32
C TRP A 196 1.89 14.34 1.64
N GLY A 197 1.39 14.03 2.85
CA GLY A 197 0.11 14.54 3.33
C GLY A 197 0.07 16.06 3.44
N TYR A 198 1.16 16.69 3.87
CA TYR A 198 1.27 18.16 3.85
C TYR A 198 1.26 18.73 2.44
N LEU A 199 1.94 18.11 1.48
CA LEU A 199 1.88 18.52 0.08
C LEU A 199 0.47 18.41 -0.51
N HIS A 200 -0.23 17.31 -0.20
CA HIS A 200 -1.64 17.15 -0.54
C HIS A 200 -2.52 18.29 0.00
N GLN A 201 -2.25 18.79 1.21
CA GLN A 201 -3.01 19.92 1.80
C GLN A 201 -2.50 21.30 1.37
N GLY A 202 -1.50 21.40 0.50
CA GLY A 202 -0.85 22.66 0.14
C GLY A 202 -0.01 23.28 1.27
N ARG A 203 0.29 22.52 2.33
CA ARG A 203 1.12 22.92 3.48
C ARG A 203 2.61 22.76 3.17
N PHE A 204 3.07 23.40 2.10
CA PHE A 204 4.43 23.25 1.57
C PHE A 204 5.54 23.61 2.56
N GLY A 205 5.30 24.59 3.43
CA GLY A 205 6.25 24.98 4.48
C GLY A 205 6.46 23.87 5.51
N ASP A 206 5.37 23.27 5.98
CA ASP A 206 5.39 22.18 6.96
C ASP A 206 6.05 20.92 6.37
N ALA A 207 5.80 20.65 5.08
CA ALA A 207 6.46 19.58 4.33
C ALA A 207 7.99 19.77 4.27
N GLU A 208 8.45 20.97 3.89
CA GLU A 208 9.87 21.30 3.83
C GLU A 208 10.54 21.25 5.21
N GLU A 209 9.89 21.78 6.25
CA GLU A 209 10.41 21.75 7.61
C GLU A 209 10.56 20.31 8.13
N LEU A 210 9.54 19.47 7.92
CA LEU A 210 9.58 18.07 8.35
C LEU A 210 10.65 17.30 7.58
N ALA A 211 10.74 17.47 6.25
CA ALA A 211 11.78 16.82 5.44
C ALA A 211 13.19 17.20 5.91
N LEU A 212 13.44 18.49 6.17
CA LEU A 212 14.72 18.96 6.70
C LEU A 212 15.01 18.39 8.10
N ARG A 213 13.99 18.23 8.94
CA ARG A 213 14.15 17.62 10.26
C ARG A 213 14.56 16.14 10.14
N LEU A 214 13.90 15.37 9.28
CA LEU A 214 14.25 13.96 9.06
C LEU A 214 15.67 13.83 8.49
N LEU A 215 16.05 14.67 7.52
CA LEU A 215 17.41 14.68 6.97
C LEU A 215 18.51 15.08 7.97
N ARG A 216 18.18 15.83 9.03
CA ARG A 216 19.13 16.08 10.13
C ARG A 216 19.35 14.84 11.00
N LEU A 217 18.35 13.96 11.10
CA LEU A 217 18.46 12.68 11.82
C LEU A 217 19.16 11.63 10.95
N ASN A 218 18.79 11.56 9.68
CA ASN A 218 19.33 10.63 8.69
C ASN A 218 19.58 11.37 7.35
N PRO A 219 20.80 11.86 7.10
CA PRO A 219 21.12 12.63 5.88
C PRO A 219 20.98 11.86 4.58
N THR A 220 20.94 10.52 4.65
CA THR A 220 20.81 9.62 3.49
C THR A 220 19.38 9.14 3.26
N ASP A 221 18.41 9.67 4.02
CA ASP A 221 17.01 9.30 3.87
C ASP A 221 16.43 9.79 2.53
N ALA A 222 16.33 8.86 1.57
CA ALA A 222 15.71 9.11 0.27
C ALA A 222 14.24 9.54 0.41
N SER A 223 13.53 9.02 1.40
CA SER A 223 12.10 9.27 1.63
C SER A 223 11.79 10.71 2.06
N ALA A 224 12.81 11.42 2.58
CA ALA A 224 12.75 12.84 2.90
C ALA A 224 13.46 13.74 1.88
N SER A 225 14.55 13.27 1.25
CA SER A 225 15.32 14.09 0.29
C SER A 225 14.60 14.28 -1.06
N VAL A 226 13.88 13.27 -1.55
CA VAL A 226 13.11 13.34 -2.80
C VAL A 226 12.02 14.42 -2.73
N PRO A 227 11.06 14.41 -1.77
CA PRO A 227 10.04 15.45 -1.70
C PRO A 227 10.65 16.85 -1.50
N LEU A 228 11.71 16.99 -0.69
CA LEU A 228 12.38 18.27 -0.50
C LEU A 228 12.95 18.83 -1.80
N THR A 229 13.61 17.99 -2.60
CA THR A 229 14.21 18.37 -3.88
C THR A 229 13.12 18.74 -4.88
N MET A 230 12.05 17.94 -4.94
CA MET A 230 10.89 18.20 -5.76
C MET A 230 10.25 19.56 -5.43
N ILE A 231 9.95 19.85 -4.15
CA ILE A 231 9.36 21.13 -3.72
C ILE A 231 10.23 22.30 -4.18
N ARG A 232 11.54 22.21 -4.01
CA ARG A 232 12.48 23.28 -4.37
C ARG A 232 12.59 23.49 -5.87
N ASN A 233 12.67 22.41 -6.64
CA ASN A 233 12.76 22.46 -8.09
C ASN A 233 11.48 23.03 -8.70
N ILE A 234 10.32 22.51 -8.28
CA ILE A 234 9.01 23.00 -8.73
C ILE A 234 8.87 24.49 -8.38
N ARG A 235 9.16 24.89 -7.13
CA ARG A 235 9.09 26.30 -6.71
C ARG A 235 9.96 27.19 -7.59
N ALA A 236 11.22 26.81 -7.82
CA ALA A 236 12.15 27.57 -8.65
C ALA A 236 11.73 27.67 -10.12
N THR A 237 11.00 26.69 -10.65
CA THR A 237 10.42 26.72 -12.00
C THR A 237 9.21 27.65 -12.05
N LEU A 238 8.23 27.45 -11.16
CA LEU A 238 7.00 28.24 -11.13
C LEU A 238 7.27 29.75 -10.91
N GLU A 239 8.25 30.09 -10.07
CA GLU A 239 8.66 31.47 -9.82
C GLU A 239 9.15 32.19 -11.10
N LYS A 240 9.73 31.46 -12.08
CA LYS A 240 10.17 32.05 -13.36
C LYS A 240 8.99 32.44 -14.25
N ASP A 241 7.89 31.70 -14.13
CA ASP A 241 6.67 31.89 -14.93
C ASP A 241 5.60 32.71 -14.19
N GLY A 242 5.94 33.27 -13.02
CA GLY A 242 5.03 34.07 -12.20
C GLY A 242 3.93 33.26 -11.51
N GLN A 243 4.07 31.94 -11.45
CA GLN A 243 3.14 31.01 -10.82
C GLN A 243 3.62 30.63 -9.40
N THR A 244 2.71 30.08 -8.61
CA THR A 244 2.96 29.65 -7.23
C THR A 244 2.69 28.17 -7.03
N LEU A 245 3.26 27.57 -5.98
CA LEU A 245 2.93 26.19 -5.58
C LEU A 245 1.42 26.01 -5.29
N GLY A 246 0.72 27.06 -4.89
CA GLY A 246 -0.73 27.05 -4.72
C GLY A 246 -1.49 26.95 -6.06
N ASP A 247 -0.94 27.50 -7.14
CA ASP A 247 -1.52 27.36 -8.48
C ASP A 247 -1.40 25.93 -8.98
N LEU A 248 -0.23 25.32 -8.78
CA LEU A 248 -0.01 23.90 -9.07
C LEU A 248 -0.83 22.98 -8.15
N HIS A 249 -1.05 23.35 -6.89
CA HIS A 249 -1.93 22.59 -5.99
C HIS A 249 -3.36 22.48 -6.53
N ARG A 250 -3.87 23.57 -7.13
CA ARG A 250 -5.21 23.60 -7.72
C ARG A 250 -5.37 22.71 -8.96
N THR A 251 -4.28 22.21 -9.55
CA THR A 251 -4.36 21.26 -10.69
C THR A 251 -4.59 19.82 -10.24
N GLY A 252 -4.49 19.53 -8.94
CA GLY A 252 -4.63 18.17 -8.40
C GLY A 252 -3.36 17.31 -8.48
N LEU A 253 -2.23 17.85 -8.95
CA LEU A 253 -0.97 17.10 -9.04
C LEU A 253 -0.55 16.48 -7.70
N PHE A 254 -0.63 17.22 -6.60
CA PHE A 254 -0.23 16.69 -5.29
C PHE A 254 -1.22 15.67 -4.73
N GLU A 255 -2.48 15.68 -5.20
CA GLU A 255 -3.44 14.62 -4.89
C GLU A 255 -3.04 13.32 -5.56
N ARG A 256 -2.69 13.38 -6.86
CA ARG A 256 -2.16 12.25 -7.61
C ARG A 256 -0.89 11.69 -6.95
N LEU A 257 0.11 12.53 -6.69
CA LEU A 257 1.37 12.10 -6.07
C LEU A 257 1.16 11.47 -4.68
N TRP A 258 0.25 12.02 -3.88
CA TRP A 258 -0.12 11.43 -2.58
C TRP A 258 -0.68 10.01 -2.74
N LYS A 259 -1.59 9.81 -3.68
CA LYS A 259 -2.17 8.48 -3.97
C LYS A 259 -1.09 7.53 -4.49
N GLU A 260 -0.30 7.93 -5.48
CA GLU A 260 0.75 7.10 -6.08
C GLU A 260 1.76 6.61 -5.04
N LEU A 261 2.23 7.49 -4.15
CA LEU A 261 3.22 7.11 -3.14
C LEU A 261 2.66 6.24 -2.04
N ARG A 262 1.42 6.51 -1.62
CA ARG A 262 0.70 5.63 -0.70
C ARG A 262 0.55 4.26 -1.34
N ASP A 263 0.11 4.22 -2.59
CA ASP A 263 -0.15 2.98 -3.31
C ASP A 263 1.16 2.20 -3.52
N GLN A 264 2.26 2.85 -3.92
CA GLN A 264 3.58 2.24 -4.02
C GLN A 264 4.05 1.64 -2.69
N ARG A 265 3.86 2.35 -1.58
CA ARG A 265 4.22 1.85 -0.26
C ARG A 265 3.40 0.63 0.16
N LEU A 266 2.18 0.53 -0.34
CA LEU A 266 1.24 -0.56 -0.04
C LEU A 266 1.26 -1.68 -1.10
N GLY A 267 2.08 -1.58 -2.16
CA GLY A 267 2.07 -2.52 -3.28
C GLY A 267 0.76 -2.49 -4.08
N LEU A 268 0.09 -1.34 -4.11
CA LEU A 268 -1.15 -1.09 -4.83
C LEU A 268 -0.93 -0.25 -6.10
N ASP A 269 0.32 0.12 -6.38
CA ASP A 269 0.74 0.90 -7.55
C ASP A 269 0.50 0.16 -8.88
N LEU A 270 0.73 0.87 -9.98
CA LEU A 270 0.50 0.38 -11.33
C LEU A 270 1.44 -0.79 -11.66
N ALA A 271 2.74 -0.68 -11.41
CA ALA A 271 3.69 -1.79 -11.61
C ALA A 271 3.28 -3.08 -10.86
N SER A 272 2.84 -2.94 -9.60
CA SER A 272 2.31 -4.06 -8.81
C SER A 272 1.07 -4.68 -9.45
N ALA A 273 0.13 -3.85 -9.96
CA ALA A 273 -1.07 -4.32 -10.65
C ALA A 273 -0.74 -5.06 -11.96
N LEU A 274 0.20 -4.54 -12.76
CA LEU A 274 0.64 -5.14 -14.02
C LEU A 274 1.30 -6.51 -13.79
N ASN A 275 2.19 -6.61 -12.79
CA ASN A 275 2.81 -7.87 -12.41
C ASN A 275 1.79 -8.90 -11.91
N ALA A 276 0.80 -8.47 -11.13
CA ALA A 276 -0.29 -9.36 -10.70
C ALA A 276 -1.17 -9.81 -11.88
N LEU A 277 -1.39 -8.93 -12.86
CA LEU A 277 -2.17 -9.22 -14.06
C LEU A 277 -1.50 -10.31 -14.90
N ASP A 278 -0.17 -10.28 -15.05
CA ASP A 278 0.55 -11.30 -15.83
C ASP A 278 0.29 -12.73 -15.37
N ALA A 279 0.12 -12.93 -14.07
CA ALA A 279 -0.13 -14.25 -13.48
C ALA A 279 -1.52 -14.81 -13.83
N VAL A 280 -2.50 -13.94 -14.11
CA VAL A 280 -3.91 -14.33 -14.33
C VAL A 280 -4.43 -14.01 -15.73
N MET A 281 -3.62 -13.33 -16.55
CA MET A 281 -4.03 -12.87 -17.87
C MET A 281 -4.43 -14.01 -18.81
N PRO A 282 -5.63 -13.95 -19.44
CA PRO A 282 -6.07 -14.91 -20.43
C PRO A 282 -5.08 -15.06 -21.59
N ALA A 283 -4.94 -16.29 -22.11
CA ALA A 283 -4.03 -16.57 -23.22
C ALA A 283 -4.39 -15.78 -24.50
N GLU A 284 -5.69 -15.55 -24.74
CA GLU A 284 -6.18 -14.77 -25.88
C GLU A 284 -5.76 -13.31 -25.81
N LEU A 285 -5.88 -12.67 -24.63
CA LEU A 285 -5.40 -11.32 -24.41
C LEU A 285 -3.88 -11.25 -24.61
N ARG A 286 -3.13 -12.14 -23.94
CA ARG A 286 -1.66 -12.19 -24.06
C ARG A 286 -1.17 -12.32 -25.50
N ALA A 287 -1.87 -13.10 -26.33
CA ALA A 287 -1.52 -13.29 -27.74
C ALA A 287 -1.70 -12.03 -28.62
N THR A 288 -2.42 -11.03 -28.14
CA THR A 288 -2.68 -9.77 -28.87
C THR A 288 -1.75 -8.63 -28.47
N LEU A 289 -1.07 -8.77 -27.34
CA LEU A 289 -0.16 -7.76 -26.80
C LEU A 289 1.17 -7.75 -27.55
N LEU A 290 1.71 -6.56 -27.75
CA LEU A 290 3.01 -6.35 -28.37
C LEU A 290 4.12 -6.61 -27.35
N PRO A 291 5.34 -7.00 -27.79
CA PRO A 291 6.48 -7.13 -26.90
C PRO A 291 6.74 -5.84 -26.11
N PRO A 292 7.26 -5.93 -24.88
CA PRO A 292 7.65 -4.75 -24.09
C PRO A 292 8.75 -3.94 -24.79
N LEU A 293 8.78 -2.64 -24.51
CA LEU A 293 9.92 -1.80 -24.83
C LEU A 293 11.05 -2.00 -23.82
N ASP A 294 12.28 -1.66 -24.20
CA ASP A 294 13.35 -1.45 -23.22
C ASP A 294 13.12 -0.15 -22.42
N GLU A 295 13.82 -0.02 -21.29
CA GLU A 295 13.64 1.09 -20.35
C GLU A 295 13.89 2.46 -21.02
N GLU A 296 14.92 2.57 -21.86
CA GLU A 296 15.25 3.82 -22.56
C GLU A 296 14.14 4.21 -23.57
N ALA A 297 13.60 3.24 -24.32
CA ALA A 297 12.51 3.49 -25.26
C ALA A 297 11.16 3.72 -24.56
N ALA A 298 10.94 3.10 -23.39
CA ALA A 298 9.75 3.32 -22.58
C ALA A 298 9.72 4.73 -21.97
N ASP A 299 10.86 5.22 -21.46
CA ASP A 299 10.98 6.55 -20.87
C ASP A 299 10.96 7.69 -21.91
N ALA A 300 11.30 7.38 -23.16
CA ALA A 300 11.32 8.35 -24.26
C ALA A 300 9.94 8.57 -24.93
N GLY A 301 8.93 7.74 -24.62
CA GLY A 301 7.62 7.77 -25.26
C GLY A 301 6.54 8.55 -24.50
N ASP A 302 5.42 8.83 -25.18
CA ASP A 302 4.26 9.52 -24.62
C ASP A 302 3.26 8.58 -23.89
N LEU A 303 3.51 7.26 -23.96
CA LEU A 303 2.80 6.27 -23.14
C LEU A 303 3.41 6.26 -21.73
N THR A 304 2.59 5.99 -20.70
CA THR A 304 3.10 5.73 -19.35
C THR A 304 4.22 4.69 -19.40
N SER A 305 5.44 5.07 -18.99
CA SER A 305 6.64 4.24 -19.17
C SER A 305 6.49 2.85 -18.56
N GLU A 306 5.78 2.73 -17.42
CA GLU A 306 5.44 1.45 -16.80
C GLU A 306 4.60 0.53 -17.70
N ILE A 307 3.62 1.09 -18.43
CA ILE A 307 2.79 0.31 -19.37
C ILE A 307 3.63 -0.07 -20.59
N ALA A 308 4.43 0.86 -21.12
CA ALA A 308 5.28 0.61 -22.29
C ALA A 308 6.34 -0.47 -22.03
N ALA A 309 6.93 -0.46 -20.82
CA ALA A 309 7.88 -1.46 -20.35
C ALA A 309 7.23 -2.82 -20.06
N TRP A 310 5.91 -2.86 -19.85
CA TRP A 310 5.14 -4.09 -19.71
C TRP A 310 4.73 -4.67 -21.07
N HIS A 311 4.05 -3.88 -21.90
CA HIS A 311 3.69 -4.21 -23.27
C HIS A 311 3.56 -2.95 -24.13
N ALA A 312 4.22 -2.92 -25.30
CA ALA A 312 4.27 -1.75 -26.19
C ALA A 312 2.98 -1.49 -27.00
N GLY A 313 1.82 -1.85 -26.44
CA GLY A 313 0.51 -1.75 -27.09
C GLY A 313 -0.12 -3.10 -27.41
N GLN A 314 -1.16 -3.06 -28.23
CA GLN A 314 -1.96 -4.23 -28.62
C GLN A 314 -2.34 -4.16 -30.10
N THR A 315 -2.53 -5.33 -30.72
CA THR A 315 -2.96 -5.42 -32.12
C THR A 315 -4.30 -4.67 -32.36
N PRO A 316 -4.42 -3.85 -33.43
CA PRO A 316 -5.67 -3.17 -33.77
C PRO A 316 -6.87 -4.10 -33.91
N GLY A 317 -8.04 -3.66 -33.41
CA GLY A 317 -9.29 -4.43 -33.39
C GLY A 317 -9.35 -5.55 -32.35
N ALA A 318 -8.34 -5.70 -31.49
CA ALA A 318 -8.29 -6.77 -30.51
C ALA A 318 -8.98 -6.45 -29.17
N GLY A 319 -9.49 -5.24 -28.95
CA GLY A 319 -9.86 -4.81 -27.59
C GLY A 319 -11.00 -5.56 -26.92
N ARG A 320 -11.86 -6.26 -27.70
CA ARG A 320 -12.88 -7.18 -27.16
C ARG A 320 -12.33 -8.22 -26.18
N VAL A 321 -11.06 -8.60 -26.28
CA VAL A 321 -10.44 -9.63 -25.41
C VAL A 321 -10.25 -9.15 -23.96
N TRP A 322 -10.36 -7.84 -23.71
CA TRP A 322 -10.42 -7.30 -22.35
C TRP A 322 -11.78 -7.49 -21.68
N GLY A 323 -12.83 -7.83 -22.45
CA GLY A 323 -14.20 -7.97 -21.94
C GLY A 323 -14.78 -6.65 -21.42
N LEU A 324 -14.41 -5.53 -22.04
CA LEU A 324 -14.82 -4.19 -21.65
C LEU A 324 -15.93 -3.65 -22.58
N PRO A 325 -16.86 -2.84 -22.05
CA PRO A 325 -17.71 -2.02 -22.89
C PRO A 325 -16.86 -1.13 -23.81
N GLY A 326 -17.17 -1.16 -25.11
CA GLY A 326 -16.46 -0.37 -26.10
C GLY A 326 -15.17 -1.00 -26.65
N ASP A 327 -14.86 -2.26 -26.37
CA ASP A 327 -13.74 -2.97 -27.02
C ASP A 327 -12.40 -2.20 -27.01
N PHE A 328 -12.06 -1.57 -25.88
CA PHE A 328 -10.80 -0.82 -25.72
C PHE A 328 -9.57 -1.73 -25.79
N ARG A 329 -8.50 -1.25 -26.44
CA ARG A 329 -7.18 -1.90 -26.51
C ARG A 329 -6.05 -0.93 -26.20
N LEU A 330 -4.91 -1.45 -25.76
CA LEU A 330 -3.71 -0.63 -25.56
C LEU A 330 -3.23 -0.04 -26.89
N MET A 331 -2.95 1.26 -26.89
CA MET A 331 -2.33 1.94 -28.01
C MET A 331 -0.82 1.69 -28.01
N SER A 332 -0.24 1.62 -29.20
CA SER A 332 1.20 1.51 -29.39
C SER A 332 1.87 2.90 -29.49
N PRO A 333 3.18 3.01 -29.21
CA PRO A 333 3.94 4.26 -29.38
C PRO A 333 3.79 4.88 -30.77
N ALA A 334 3.71 4.05 -31.82
CA ALA A 334 3.54 4.52 -33.18
C ALA A 334 2.16 5.18 -33.41
N GLU A 335 1.13 4.73 -32.70
CA GLU A 335 -0.22 5.28 -32.78
C GLU A 335 -0.33 6.61 -32.05
N PHE A 336 0.33 6.75 -30.88
CA PHE A 336 0.46 8.03 -30.20
C PHE A 336 1.14 9.07 -31.10
N ALA A 337 2.34 8.75 -31.60
CA ALA A 337 3.08 9.66 -32.49
C ALA A 337 2.30 10.04 -33.75
N ALA A 338 1.56 9.10 -34.35
CA ALA A 338 0.73 9.37 -35.52
C ALA A 338 -0.43 10.31 -35.20
N MET A 339 -1.03 10.17 -34.02
CA MET A 339 -2.16 10.98 -33.61
C MET A 339 -1.71 12.37 -33.14
N ASP A 340 -0.59 12.49 -32.41
CA ASP A 340 -0.02 13.79 -32.05
C ASP A 340 0.34 14.60 -33.29
N ALA A 341 0.97 13.97 -34.29
CA ALA A 341 1.22 14.60 -35.58
C ALA A 341 -0.08 15.03 -36.29
N ALA A 342 -1.18 14.29 -36.13
CA ALA A 342 -2.48 14.65 -36.69
C ALA A 342 -3.14 15.83 -35.96
N ILE A 343 -3.03 15.86 -34.62
CA ILE A 343 -3.53 16.96 -33.78
C ILE A 343 -2.76 18.24 -34.09
N GLU A 344 -1.43 18.17 -34.19
CA GLU A 344 -0.58 19.31 -34.57
C GLU A 344 -0.89 19.85 -35.97
N ALA A 345 -1.16 18.94 -36.93
CA ALA A 345 -1.46 19.32 -38.30
C ALA A 345 -2.82 20.01 -38.45
N ASP A 346 -3.83 19.62 -37.66
CA ASP A 346 -5.17 20.22 -37.71
C ASP A 346 -5.86 20.29 -36.32
N PRO A 347 -5.45 21.22 -35.44
CA PRO A 347 -6.02 21.32 -34.09
C PRO A 347 -7.51 21.65 -34.06
N ALA A 348 -8.08 22.17 -35.16
CA ALA A 348 -9.50 22.52 -35.23
C ALA A 348 -10.39 21.27 -35.37
N SER A 349 -9.85 20.19 -35.95
CA SER A 349 -10.54 18.90 -36.07
C SER A 349 -10.48 18.06 -34.79
N TYR A 350 -9.70 18.50 -33.79
CA TYR A 350 -9.49 17.81 -32.52
C TYR A 350 -9.80 18.71 -31.31
N PRO A 351 -11.00 19.31 -31.22
CA PRO A 351 -11.35 20.25 -30.15
C PRO A 351 -11.28 19.63 -28.75
N GLN A 352 -11.48 18.32 -28.62
CA GLN A 352 -11.43 17.57 -27.36
C GLN A 352 -10.01 17.41 -26.77
N TRP A 353 -8.98 17.76 -27.54
CA TRP A 353 -7.56 17.61 -27.17
C TRP A 353 -6.88 18.94 -26.88
N ARG A 354 -7.61 20.05 -26.90
CA ARG A 354 -7.06 21.36 -26.55
C ARG A 354 -6.74 21.37 -25.06
N THR A 355 -5.47 21.58 -24.74
CA THR A 355 -4.98 21.83 -23.39
C THR A 355 -4.70 23.32 -23.26
N GLU A 356 -5.73 24.11 -23.00
CA GLU A 356 -5.56 25.54 -22.71
C GLU A 356 -5.19 25.73 -21.22
N ASP A 357 -5.62 24.80 -20.36
CA ASP A 357 -5.35 24.80 -18.92
C ASP A 357 -4.43 23.63 -18.48
N LEU A 358 -3.55 23.88 -17.50
CA LEU A 358 -2.70 22.85 -16.87
C LEU A 358 -3.50 21.69 -16.26
N GLY A 359 -4.78 21.92 -15.92
CA GLY A 359 -5.69 20.89 -15.40
C GLY A 359 -6.28 19.98 -16.48
N GLU A 360 -6.16 20.36 -17.76
CA GLU A 360 -6.62 19.56 -18.89
C GLU A 360 -5.55 18.59 -19.41
N TYR A 361 -4.35 18.57 -18.81
CA TYR A 361 -3.30 17.63 -19.18
C TYR A 361 -3.76 16.18 -18.95
N TYR A 362 -3.45 15.32 -19.91
CA TYR A 362 -3.85 13.91 -19.91
C TYR A 362 -2.74 13.04 -20.50
N ASN A 363 -2.70 11.78 -20.06
CA ASN A 363 -1.94 10.71 -20.68
C ASN A 363 -2.92 9.75 -21.35
N GLN A 364 -2.66 9.41 -22.61
CA GLN A 364 -3.51 8.48 -23.34
C GLN A 364 -2.98 7.06 -23.17
N VAL A 365 -3.90 6.09 -23.08
CA VAL A 365 -3.51 4.70 -22.77
C VAL A 365 -4.17 3.71 -23.73
N MET A 366 -5.49 3.83 -23.95
CA MET A 366 -6.24 2.87 -24.77
C MET A 366 -7.14 3.57 -25.78
N THR A 367 -7.52 2.85 -26.84
CA THR A 367 -8.52 3.28 -27.82
C THR A 367 -9.53 2.18 -28.11
N ASP A 368 -10.76 2.56 -28.45
CA ASP A 368 -11.82 1.64 -28.93
C ASP A 368 -11.82 1.43 -30.47
N ASP A 369 -10.83 2.00 -31.18
CA ASP A 369 -10.77 2.04 -32.65
C ASP A 369 -11.94 2.75 -33.36
N ALA A 370 -12.91 3.27 -32.59
CA ALA A 370 -14.09 3.99 -33.06
C ALA A 370 -14.04 5.50 -32.74
N GLY A 371 -12.92 5.98 -32.20
CA GLY A 371 -12.68 7.38 -31.87
C GLY A 371 -12.92 7.74 -30.39
N GLY A 372 -13.08 6.74 -29.53
CA GLY A 372 -13.00 6.87 -28.08
C GLY A 372 -11.62 6.47 -27.54
N TYR A 373 -11.24 7.15 -26.47
CA TYR A 373 -9.92 7.01 -25.85
C TYR A 373 -10.04 6.93 -24.34
N LEU A 374 -9.35 5.97 -23.75
CA LEU A 374 -9.17 5.89 -22.30
C LEU A 374 -7.93 6.69 -21.94
N VAL A 375 -8.14 7.73 -21.13
CA VAL A 375 -7.09 8.68 -20.75
C VAL A 375 -7.02 8.86 -19.25
N GLU A 376 -5.82 9.06 -18.73
CA GLU A 376 -5.54 9.41 -17.34
C GLU A 376 -5.34 10.92 -17.25
N LEU A 377 -6.13 11.61 -16.43
CA LEU A 377 -6.01 13.04 -16.18
C LEU A 377 -4.82 13.35 -15.24
N MET A 378 -4.42 14.62 -15.16
CA MET A 378 -3.41 15.08 -14.18
C MET A 378 -3.77 14.73 -12.72
N THR A 379 -5.06 14.64 -12.40
CA THR A 379 -5.57 14.21 -11.07
C THR A 379 -5.37 12.72 -10.79
N GLY A 380 -4.92 11.96 -11.78
CA GLY A 380 -4.85 10.51 -11.79
C GLY A 380 -6.15 9.82 -12.23
N GLN A 381 -7.28 10.55 -12.33
CA GLN A 381 -8.55 9.94 -12.70
C GLN A 381 -8.51 9.38 -14.13
N VAL A 382 -9.04 8.17 -14.31
CA VAL A 382 -9.17 7.53 -15.62
C VAL A 382 -10.57 7.75 -16.15
N ILE A 383 -10.64 8.30 -17.36
CA ILE A 383 -11.89 8.63 -18.06
C ILE A 383 -11.89 8.04 -19.47
N ILE A 384 -13.06 7.96 -20.08
CA ILE A 384 -13.21 7.81 -21.52
C ILE A 384 -13.57 9.16 -22.12
N ARG A 385 -12.79 9.59 -23.10
CA ARG A 385 -13.01 10.81 -23.87
C ARG A 385 -13.46 10.47 -25.30
N ARG A 386 -14.48 11.17 -25.78
CA ARG A 386 -15.02 11.05 -27.14
C ARG A 386 -15.30 12.44 -27.72
N SER A 387 -15.14 12.57 -29.04
CA SER A 387 -15.47 13.81 -29.73
C SER A 387 -16.97 14.13 -29.59
N GLY A 388 -17.28 15.30 -29.04
CA GLY A 388 -18.66 15.81 -28.93
C GLY A 388 -19.51 15.16 -27.84
N ALA A 389 -18.91 14.40 -26.93
CA ALA A 389 -19.55 13.84 -25.75
C ALA A 389 -18.80 14.28 -24.48
N ASP A 390 -19.51 14.26 -23.35
CA ASP A 390 -18.89 14.51 -22.05
C ASP A 390 -17.97 13.34 -21.66
N ASP A 391 -16.91 13.66 -20.92
CA ASP A 391 -15.97 12.66 -20.40
C ASP A 391 -16.68 11.71 -19.41
N GLU A 392 -16.45 10.41 -19.57
CA GLU A 392 -17.06 9.37 -18.75
C GLU A 392 -16.04 8.79 -17.75
N PRO A 393 -16.24 8.91 -16.44
CA PRO A 393 -15.30 8.37 -15.46
C PRO A 393 -15.34 6.85 -15.40
N VAL A 394 -14.16 6.21 -15.48
CA VAL A 394 -14.01 4.74 -15.47
C VAL A 394 -13.36 4.24 -14.19
N ALA A 395 -12.32 4.92 -13.70
CA ALA A 395 -11.61 4.51 -12.50
C ALA A 395 -10.93 5.71 -11.80
N GLU A 396 -10.61 5.55 -10.52
CA GLU A 396 -9.91 6.56 -9.74
C GLU A 396 -8.43 6.73 -10.14
N SER A 397 -7.83 5.70 -10.75
CA SER A 397 -6.45 5.66 -11.25
C SER A 397 -6.22 4.51 -12.24
N LEU A 398 -5.12 4.56 -13.00
CA LEU A 398 -4.71 3.43 -13.83
C LEU A 398 -4.44 2.18 -12.99
N SER A 399 -3.75 2.31 -11.86
CA SER A 399 -3.55 1.20 -10.93
C SER A 399 -4.86 0.58 -10.48
N ALA A 400 -5.87 1.40 -10.14
CA ALA A 400 -7.18 0.93 -9.73
C ALA A 400 -7.93 0.20 -10.85
N TRP A 401 -7.78 0.67 -12.09
CA TRP A 401 -8.33 0.03 -13.28
C TRP A 401 -7.70 -1.36 -13.52
N PHE A 402 -6.37 -1.45 -13.48
CA PHE A 402 -5.64 -2.71 -13.68
C PHE A 402 -5.90 -3.73 -12.57
N TRP A 403 -5.95 -3.30 -11.30
CA TRP A 403 -6.37 -4.18 -10.20
C TRP A 403 -7.80 -4.72 -10.38
N GLY A 404 -8.70 -3.91 -10.94
CA GLY A 404 -10.03 -4.36 -11.35
C GLY A 404 -9.97 -5.48 -12.41
N ARG A 405 -9.02 -5.42 -13.34
CA ARG A 405 -8.79 -6.49 -14.33
C ARG A 405 -8.20 -7.76 -13.70
N VAL A 406 -7.25 -7.61 -12.77
CA VAL A 406 -6.71 -8.74 -11.99
C VAL A 406 -7.86 -9.50 -11.31
N ALA A 407 -8.74 -8.79 -10.60
CA ALA A 407 -9.90 -9.38 -9.95
C ALA A 407 -10.86 -10.05 -10.95
N ALA A 408 -11.17 -9.39 -12.07
CA ALA A 408 -12.06 -9.92 -13.11
C ALA A 408 -11.53 -11.21 -13.75
N PHE A 409 -10.22 -11.39 -13.82
CA PHE A 409 -9.57 -12.61 -14.31
C PHE A 409 -9.30 -13.65 -13.21
N GLY A 410 -9.86 -13.46 -12.02
CA GLY A 410 -9.77 -14.43 -10.91
C GLY A 410 -8.51 -14.30 -10.06
N GLY A 411 -7.75 -13.22 -10.23
CA GLY A 411 -6.64 -12.86 -9.36
C GLY A 411 -7.09 -12.23 -8.04
N ARG A 412 -6.15 -12.14 -7.10
CA ARG A 412 -6.37 -11.50 -5.81
C ARG A 412 -6.15 -9.99 -5.94
N ASP A 413 -7.15 -9.20 -5.53
CA ASP A 413 -7.02 -7.76 -5.37
C ASP A 413 -6.68 -7.43 -3.90
N PRO A 414 -5.50 -6.86 -3.61
CA PRO A 414 -5.07 -6.54 -2.25
C PRO A 414 -5.73 -5.28 -1.68
N ARG A 415 -6.46 -4.50 -2.48
CA ARG A 415 -7.13 -3.27 -2.00
C ARG A 415 -8.25 -3.61 -1.02
N PRO A 416 -8.53 -2.76 0.00
CA PRO A 416 -9.64 -2.98 0.93
C PRO A 416 -11.00 -3.17 0.24
N ALA A 417 -11.80 -4.12 0.73
CA ALA A 417 -13.00 -4.64 0.06
C ALA A 417 -14.02 -3.57 -0.41
N ALA A 418 -14.22 -2.50 0.35
CA ALA A 418 -15.16 -1.44 -0.02
C ALA A 418 -14.75 -0.64 -1.26
N ARG A 419 -13.44 -0.60 -1.60
CA ARG A 419 -12.95 0.01 -2.86
C ARG A 419 -13.00 -0.94 -4.06
N GLN A 420 -13.15 -2.24 -3.84
CA GLN A 420 -13.34 -3.21 -4.91
C GLN A 420 -14.73 -3.04 -5.55
N ALA A 421 -15.76 -2.78 -4.74
CA ALA A 421 -17.13 -2.58 -5.19
C ALA A 421 -17.36 -1.29 -6.00
N GLY A 422 -16.55 -0.24 -5.75
CA GLY A 422 -16.63 1.04 -6.46
C GLY A 422 -16.23 1.00 -7.94
N SER A 423 -15.68 -0.14 -8.42
CA SER A 423 -15.33 -0.36 -9.83
C SER A 423 -16.41 -1.11 -10.63
N SER A 424 -17.52 -1.49 -9.98
CA SER A 424 -18.51 -2.44 -10.53
C SER A 424 -19.90 -1.87 -10.83
N THR A 425 -20.10 -0.55 -10.79
CA THR A 425 -21.40 0.04 -11.15
C THR A 425 -21.37 0.68 -12.53
N VAL A 426 -21.46 -0.16 -13.56
CA VAL A 426 -22.17 0.14 -14.81
C VAL A 426 -23.14 -1.03 -15.06
N GLU A 427 -24.25 -1.00 -14.33
CA GLU A 427 -25.55 -1.62 -14.63
C GLU A 427 -26.55 -0.50 -14.25
N ASP A 428 -27.40 0.07 -15.10
CA ASP A 428 -28.23 -0.47 -16.20
C ASP A 428 -28.11 0.31 -17.52
#